data_AF-A0A9W6P822-F1
#
_entry.id   AF-A0A9W6P822-F1
#
_cell.length_a   1.000
_cell.length_b   1.000
_cell.length_c   1.000
_cell.angle_alpha   90.00
_cell.angle_beta   90.00
_cell.angle_gamma   90.00
#
_symmetry.space_group_name_H-M   'P 1'
#
loop_
_entity.id
_entity.type
_entity.pdbx_description
1 polymer ?
#
loop_
_entity_poly.entity_id
_entity_poly.type
_entity_poly.pdbx_seq_one_letter_code
_entity_poly.pdbx_strand_id
1 'polypeptide(L)'
;MASEVFVSPYHFSRIFSRATGVTPGQYLASVRLFEAKRLLLTTSLTVSDIVCSVGYNSVGTFTSRFTKAVGMSPTQYRHPEVSKLLIAAAPGFQHLPSFDLVCEMKKQRGTAQPAGGSIVGRLDLPAGAADANALVGVFADPIPQCAPVACQALTVPGTAELDLDGVPAGRWTAIAVAEYTSTESSKRKILVGASRLPITITPGRAAFVNLRMREPLPTDPPIAITLASRVSLQSQNARSFHTGFAA
;
A
#
# COMPACT_ATOMS: atom_id res chain seq x y z
N MET A 1 -18.97 4.17 17.78
CA MET A 1 -19.43 3.87 16.40
C MET A 1 -20.93 3.60 16.33
N ALA A 2 -21.48 2.41 16.60
CA ALA A 2 -22.93 2.18 16.40
C ALA A 2 -23.85 3.04 17.31
N SER A 3 -23.44 3.27 18.55
CA SER A 3 -24.16 4.13 19.52
C SER A 3 -24.19 5.62 19.12
N GLU A 4 -23.30 6.06 18.23
CA GLU A 4 -23.23 7.44 17.76
C GLU A 4 -24.14 7.70 16.55
N VAL A 5 -24.73 6.65 15.95
CA VAL A 5 -25.52 6.74 14.70
C VAL A 5 -26.95 6.19 14.86
N PHE A 6 -27.42 5.99 16.10
CA PHE A 6 -28.80 5.54 16.43
C PHE A 6 -29.32 4.35 15.60
N VAL A 7 -28.44 3.41 15.23
CA VAL A 7 -28.79 2.19 14.49
C VAL A 7 -28.30 0.95 15.24
N SER A 8 -28.97 -0.19 15.02
CA SER A 8 -28.49 -1.45 15.60
C SER A 8 -27.09 -1.80 15.08
N PRO A 9 -26.22 -2.42 15.89
CA PRO A 9 -24.86 -2.79 15.48
C PRO A 9 -24.82 -3.65 14.21
N TYR A 10 -25.80 -4.54 14.05
CA TYR A 10 -25.92 -5.39 12.86
C TYR A 10 -26.23 -4.57 11.61
N HIS A 11 -27.19 -3.65 11.69
CA HIS A 11 -27.57 -2.78 10.58
C HIS A 11 -26.41 -1.87 10.17
N PHE A 12 -25.73 -1.26 11.16
CA PHE A 12 -24.53 -0.48 10.95
C PHE A 12 -23.45 -1.28 10.22
N SER A 13 -23.11 -2.48 10.71
CA SER A 13 -22.06 -3.31 10.11
C SER A 13 -22.37 -3.67 8.65
N ARG A 14 -23.63 -3.97 8.34
CA ARG A 14 -24.05 -4.30 6.96
C ARG A 14 -23.94 -3.08 6.04
N ILE A 15 -24.45 -1.92 6.46
CA ILE A 15 -24.36 -0.68 5.66
C ILE A 15 -22.89 -0.29 5.47
N PHE A 16 -22.10 -0.32 6.54
CA PHE A 16 -20.68 0.03 6.50
C PHE A 16 -19.90 -0.88 5.55
N SER A 17 -20.12 -2.20 5.62
CA SER A 17 -19.43 -3.15 4.75
C SER A 17 -19.84 -3.01 3.29
N ARG A 18 -21.11 -2.66 3.04
CA ARG A 18 -21.59 -2.38 1.68
C ARG A 18 -20.97 -1.09 1.12
N ALA A 19 -20.76 -0.09 1.96
CA ALA A 19 -20.20 1.20 1.55
C ALA A 19 -18.67 1.16 1.38
N THR A 20 -17.95 0.46 2.26
CA THR A 20 -16.47 0.47 2.31
C THR A 20 -15.82 -0.79 1.76
N GLY A 21 -16.61 -1.85 1.50
CA GLY A 21 -16.10 -3.15 1.09
C GLY A 21 -15.48 -4.00 2.21
N VAL A 22 -15.40 -3.47 3.43
CA VAL A 22 -14.80 -4.15 4.60
C VAL A 22 -15.64 -4.00 5.85
N THR A 23 -15.45 -4.89 6.82
CA THR A 23 -16.13 -4.77 8.11
C THR A 23 -15.65 -3.56 8.90
N PRO A 24 -16.47 -2.98 9.80
CA PRO A 24 -16.03 -1.88 10.68
C PRO A 24 -14.77 -2.23 11.49
N GLY A 25 -14.64 -3.48 11.93
CA GLY A 25 -13.47 -3.94 12.67
C GLY A 25 -12.19 -3.96 11.83
N GLN A 26 -12.28 -4.42 10.58
CA GLN A 26 -11.15 -4.38 9.64
C GLN A 26 -10.73 -2.94 9.33
N TYR A 27 -11.70 -2.05 9.11
CA TYR A 27 -11.43 -0.63 8.86
C TYR A 27 -10.76 0.04 10.06
N LEU A 28 -11.28 -0.16 11.28
CA LEU A 28 -10.66 0.40 12.48
C LEU A 28 -9.24 -0.16 12.69
N ALA A 29 -9.04 -1.47 12.46
CA ALA A 29 -7.72 -2.07 12.56
C ALA A 29 -6.73 -1.46 11.54
N SER A 30 -7.16 -1.20 10.31
CA SER A 30 -6.32 -0.56 9.30
C SER A 30 -6.00 0.89 9.64
N VAL A 31 -6.95 1.65 10.18
CA VAL A 31 -6.70 3.04 10.63
C VAL A 31 -5.66 3.06 11.76
N ARG A 32 -5.77 2.14 12.73
CA ARG A 32 -4.78 2.03 13.82
C ARG A 32 -3.39 1.64 13.32
N LEU A 33 -3.31 0.68 12.39
CA LEU A 33 -2.04 0.27 11.80
C LEU A 33 -1.43 1.39 10.95
N PHE A 34 -2.25 2.10 10.19
CA PHE A 34 -1.83 3.26 9.42
C PHE A 34 -1.21 4.33 10.32
N GLU A 35 -1.90 4.71 11.40
CA GLU A 35 -1.39 5.72 12.31
C GLU A 35 -0.10 5.26 13.02
N ALA A 36 -0.01 3.98 13.39
CA ALA A 36 1.22 3.43 13.95
C ALA A 36 2.38 3.50 12.94
N LYS A 37 2.15 3.15 11.67
CA LYS A 37 3.16 3.27 10.59
C LYS A 37 3.61 4.72 10.42
N ARG A 38 2.67 5.67 10.43
CA ARG A 38 2.96 7.11 10.34
C ARG A 38 3.84 7.56 11.50
N LEU A 39 3.43 7.29 12.74
CA LEU A 39 4.19 7.67 13.93
C LEU A 39 5.58 7.03 13.99
N LEU A 40 5.72 5.77 13.56
CA LEU A 40 7.03 5.10 13.47
C LEU A 40 7.97 5.81 12.49
N LEU A 41 7.45 6.38 11.40
CA LEU A 41 8.25 7.05 10.37
C LEU A 41 8.47 8.54 10.63
N THR A 42 7.54 9.22 11.29
CA THR A 42 7.56 10.69 11.42
C THR A 42 7.94 11.18 12.82
N THR A 43 8.10 10.29 13.81
CA THR A 43 8.36 10.68 15.21
C THR A 43 9.43 9.81 15.86
N SER A 44 9.99 10.30 16.97
CA SER A 44 10.90 9.57 17.85
C SER A 44 10.21 8.84 19.02
N LEU A 45 8.88 8.76 19.04
CA LEU A 45 8.11 8.13 20.13
C LEU A 45 8.54 6.67 20.35
N THR A 46 8.51 6.18 21.59
CA THR A 46 8.81 4.76 21.82
C THR A 46 7.71 3.89 21.22
N VAL A 47 8.02 2.62 20.92
CA VAL A 47 6.99 1.67 20.46
C VAL A 47 5.86 1.55 21.49
N SER A 48 6.18 1.67 22.79
CA SER A 48 5.18 1.64 23.85
C SER A 48 4.23 2.84 23.79
N ASP A 49 4.74 4.05 23.57
CA ASP A 49 3.91 5.25 23.47
C ASP A 49 2.98 5.19 22.26
N ILE A 50 3.48 4.69 21.12
CA ILE A 50 2.70 4.51 19.90
C ILE A 50 1.57 3.48 20.12
N VAL A 51 1.85 2.39 20.82
CA VAL A 51 0.84 1.36 21.15
C VAL A 51 -0.32 1.97 21.93
N CYS A 52 -0.02 2.80 22.93
CA CYS A 52 -1.02 3.52 23.69
C CYS A 52 -1.80 4.53 22.82
N SER A 53 -1.11 5.31 21.97
CA SER A 53 -1.74 6.34 21.14
C SER A 53 -2.68 5.76 20.09
N VAL A 54 -2.40 4.55 19.58
CA VAL A 54 -3.24 3.88 18.57
C VAL A 54 -4.29 2.93 19.17
N GLY A 55 -4.46 2.95 20.50
CA GLY A 55 -5.55 2.26 21.20
C GLY A 55 -5.35 0.75 21.35
N TYR A 56 -4.10 0.31 21.53
CA TYR A 56 -3.77 -1.05 21.94
C TYR A 56 -3.33 -1.08 23.41
N ASN A 57 -3.70 -2.12 24.14
CA ASN A 57 -3.42 -2.25 25.58
C ASN A 57 -2.16 -3.08 25.88
N SER A 58 -1.47 -3.58 24.85
CA SER A 58 -0.33 -4.49 25.02
C SER A 58 0.65 -4.36 23.85
N VAL A 59 1.91 -4.04 24.18
CA VAL A 59 3.01 -3.92 23.22
C VAL A 59 3.27 -5.25 22.51
N GLY A 60 3.25 -6.37 23.24
CA GLY A 60 3.46 -7.70 22.67
C GLY A 60 2.37 -8.08 21.67
N THR A 61 1.11 -7.83 22.02
CA THR A 61 -0.04 -8.08 21.14
C THR A 61 0.03 -7.21 19.88
N PHE A 62 0.30 -5.92 20.05
CA PHE A 62 0.49 -5.00 18.92
C PHE A 62 1.64 -5.44 18.02
N THR A 63 2.80 -5.74 18.60
CA THR A 63 4.01 -6.11 17.84
C THR A 63 3.77 -7.36 17.01
N SER A 64 3.12 -8.38 17.57
CA SER A 64 2.76 -9.59 16.85
C SER A 64 1.81 -9.30 15.68
N ARG A 65 0.73 -8.53 15.94
CA ARG A 65 -0.25 -8.16 14.90
C ARG A 65 0.36 -7.29 13.81
N PHE A 66 1.12 -6.27 14.18
CA PHE A 66 1.83 -5.38 13.25
C PHE A 66 2.79 -6.20 12.39
N THR A 67 3.62 -7.04 13.01
CA THR A 67 4.60 -7.84 12.28
C THR A 67 3.93 -8.82 11.32
N LYS A 68 2.82 -9.43 11.72
CA LYS A 68 2.04 -10.33 10.86
C LYS A 68 1.42 -9.59 9.67
N ALA A 69 0.84 -8.40 9.91
CA ALA A 69 0.16 -7.64 8.87
C ALA A 69 1.12 -6.92 7.91
N VAL A 70 2.25 -6.41 8.42
CA VAL A 70 3.20 -5.58 7.67
C VAL A 70 4.36 -6.39 7.11
N GLY A 71 4.67 -7.54 7.71
CA GLY A 71 5.84 -8.36 7.38
C GLY A 71 7.15 -7.85 7.99
N MET A 72 7.11 -6.77 8.77
CA MET A 72 8.27 -6.17 9.46
C MET A 72 7.92 -5.84 10.91
N SER A 73 8.87 -5.94 11.83
CA SER A 73 8.65 -5.47 13.20
C SER A 73 8.56 -3.94 13.25
N PRO A 74 7.93 -3.34 14.28
CA PRO A 74 7.89 -1.89 14.44
C PRO A 74 9.28 -1.24 14.40
N THR A 75 10.29 -1.87 15.00
CA THR A 75 11.68 -1.40 14.98
C THR A 75 12.28 -1.43 13.58
N GLN A 76 12.07 -2.52 12.82
CA GLN A 76 12.51 -2.61 11.42
C GLN A 76 11.83 -1.56 10.55
N TYR A 77 10.56 -1.27 10.83
CA TYR A 77 9.77 -0.30 10.08
C TYR A 77 10.27 1.14 10.22
N ARG A 78 11.03 1.46 11.28
CA ARG A 78 11.67 2.79 11.45
C ARG A 78 12.81 3.07 10.48
N HIS A 79 13.26 2.07 9.73
CA HIS A 79 14.44 2.22 8.89
C HIS A 79 14.21 3.30 7.80
N PRO A 80 15.17 4.20 7.52
CA PRO A 80 15.00 5.28 6.54
C PRO A 80 14.61 4.79 5.14
N GLU A 81 15.06 3.61 4.75
CA GLU A 81 14.68 2.97 3.48
C GLU A 81 13.17 2.71 3.38
N VAL A 82 12.51 2.38 4.49
CA VAL A 82 11.05 2.19 4.53
C VAL A 82 10.34 3.49 4.17
N SER A 83 10.81 4.62 4.71
CA SER A 83 10.27 5.95 4.41
C SER A 83 10.42 6.29 2.93
N LYS A 84 11.61 6.07 2.35
CA LYS A 84 11.89 6.32 0.91
C LYS A 84 11.01 5.50 -0.03
N LEU A 85 10.57 4.32 0.41
CA LEU A 85 9.82 3.34 -0.39
C LEU A 85 8.37 3.21 0.06
N LEU A 86 7.89 4.16 0.86
CA LEU A 86 6.52 4.17 1.34
C LEU A 86 5.59 4.65 0.23
N ILE A 87 4.48 3.95 0.07
CA ILE A 87 3.33 4.38 -0.72
C ILE A 87 2.24 4.67 0.30
N ALA A 88 1.94 5.95 0.50
CA ALA A 88 0.92 6.42 1.42
C ALA A 88 -0.11 7.27 0.67
N ALA A 89 -1.38 6.89 0.82
CA ALA A 89 -2.52 7.64 0.30
C ALA A 89 -3.59 7.74 1.39
N ALA A 90 -3.52 8.83 2.14
CA ALA A 90 -4.53 9.22 3.12
C ALA A 90 -4.59 10.74 3.27
N PRO A 91 -5.70 11.31 3.75
CA PRO A 91 -5.75 12.72 4.11
C PRO A 91 -4.65 13.09 5.10
N GLY A 92 -3.86 14.13 4.79
CA GLY A 92 -2.80 14.62 5.68
C GLY A 92 -1.50 13.80 5.73
N PHE A 93 -1.43 12.66 5.03
CA PHE A 93 -0.20 11.87 4.92
C PHE A 93 -0.14 11.15 3.58
N GLN A 94 0.60 11.77 2.66
CA GLN A 94 0.70 11.38 1.26
C GLN A 94 2.17 11.25 0.89
N HIS A 95 2.54 10.12 0.31
CA HIS A 95 3.90 9.87 -0.14
C HIS A 95 3.89 8.85 -1.27
N LEU A 96 4.61 9.13 -2.34
CA LEU A 96 4.91 8.18 -3.40
C LEU A 96 6.43 8.18 -3.61
N PRO A 97 7.09 7.02 -3.72
CA PRO A 97 8.51 6.96 -4.01
C PRO A 97 8.77 7.50 -5.42
N SER A 98 9.99 7.97 -5.66
CA SER A 98 10.38 8.35 -7.02
C SER A 98 10.33 7.14 -7.94
N PHE A 99 9.97 7.39 -9.19
CA PHE A 99 9.77 6.35 -10.17
C PHE A 99 11.06 5.58 -10.48
N ASP A 100 12.17 6.32 -10.59
CA ASP A 100 13.50 5.76 -10.81
C ASP A 100 13.89 4.78 -9.69
N LEU A 101 13.59 5.14 -8.44
CA LEU A 101 13.87 4.30 -7.28
C LEU A 101 13.07 2.99 -7.34
N VAL A 102 11.80 3.03 -7.74
CA VAL A 102 10.97 1.82 -7.91
C VAL A 102 11.51 0.93 -9.03
N CYS A 103 11.90 1.52 -10.15
CA CYS A 103 12.49 0.80 -11.28
C CYS A 103 13.82 0.13 -10.91
N GLU A 104 14.70 0.84 -10.17
CA GLU A 104 15.97 0.30 -9.65
C GLU A 104 15.74 -0.89 -8.72
N MET A 105 14.79 -0.78 -7.80
CA MET A 105 14.44 -1.89 -6.90
C MET A 105 13.96 -3.14 -7.66
N LYS A 106 13.15 -2.96 -8.70
CA LYS A 106 12.63 -4.09 -9.49
C LYS A 106 13.76 -4.86 -10.18
N LYS A 107 14.79 -4.16 -10.66
CA LYS A 107 16.00 -4.76 -11.24
C LYS A 107 16.76 -5.61 -10.20
N GLN A 108 16.83 -5.15 -8.96
CA GLN A 108 17.53 -5.86 -7.87
C GLN A 108 16.79 -7.10 -7.36
N ARG A 109 15.45 -7.16 -7.50
CA ARG A 109 14.65 -8.31 -7.03
C ARG A 109 14.70 -9.55 -7.94
N GLY A 110 15.29 -9.47 -9.12
CA GLY A 110 15.40 -10.62 -10.04
C GLY A 110 14.05 -11.04 -10.62
N THR A 111 14.09 -11.67 -11.79
CA THR A 111 12.92 -11.99 -12.64
C THR A 111 12.03 -13.08 -12.05
N ALA A 112 10.72 -12.84 -12.19
CA ALA A 112 9.58 -13.75 -12.28
C ALA A 112 9.61 -15.06 -11.45
N GLN A 113 8.63 -15.18 -10.55
CA GLN A 113 8.16 -16.46 -10.04
C GLN A 113 7.82 -17.38 -11.24
N PRO A 114 8.52 -18.53 -11.45
CA PRO A 114 8.47 -19.28 -12.72
C PRO A 114 7.16 -20.04 -12.99
N ALA A 115 6.11 -19.84 -12.19
CA ALA A 115 4.80 -20.47 -12.34
C ALA A 115 3.62 -19.51 -12.05
N GLY A 116 3.87 -18.19 -12.12
CA GLY A 116 2.81 -17.18 -11.95
C GLY A 116 1.87 -17.09 -13.15
N GLY A 117 0.69 -16.51 -12.95
CA GLY A 117 -0.11 -15.95 -14.03
C GLY A 117 0.21 -14.47 -14.24
N SER A 118 -0.50 -13.86 -15.18
CA SER A 118 -0.32 -12.44 -15.52
C SER A 118 -1.63 -11.68 -15.29
N ILE A 119 -1.53 -10.41 -14.92
CA ILE A 119 -2.66 -9.48 -14.90
C ILE A 119 -2.40 -8.45 -16.00
N VAL A 120 -3.25 -8.48 -17.01
CA VAL A 120 -3.27 -7.48 -18.08
C VAL A 120 -4.46 -6.56 -17.88
N GLY A 121 -4.42 -5.35 -18.43
CA GLY A 121 -5.51 -4.43 -18.16
C GLY A 121 -5.33 -3.03 -18.66
N ARG A 122 -6.23 -2.15 -18.22
CA ARG A 122 -6.15 -0.72 -18.46
C ARG A 122 -6.26 0.04 -17.15
N LEU A 123 -5.49 1.11 -17.06
CA LEU A 123 -5.57 2.08 -15.98
C LEU A 123 -5.99 3.42 -16.58
N ASP A 124 -7.13 3.93 -16.11
CA ASP A 124 -7.77 5.15 -16.62
C ASP A 124 -7.70 6.26 -15.58
N LEU A 125 -7.14 7.42 -15.94
CA LEU A 125 -7.21 8.65 -15.16
C LEU A 125 -8.57 9.33 -15.31
N PRO A 126 -8.99 10.15 -14.33
CA PRO A 126 -10.16 10.98 -14.50
C PRO A 126 -9.94 12.00 -15.64
N ALA A 127 -11.01 12.36 -16.34
CA ALA A 127 -10.95 13.33 -17.42
C ALA A 127 -10.34 14.66 -16.94
N GLY A 128 -9.39 15.21 -17.70
CA GLY A 128 -8.70 16.46 -17.37
C GLY A 128 -7.52 16.30 -16.40
N ALA A 129 -7.22 15.10 -15.92
CA ALA A 129 -5.96 14.86 -15.23
C ALA A 129 -4.78 14.94 -16.21
N ALA A 130 -3.70 15.61 -15.79
CA ALA A 130 -2.43 15.55 -16.47
C ALA A 130 -1.80 14.16 -16.33
N ASP A 131 -0.72 13.93 -17.06
CA ASP A 131 0.07 12.71 -16.97
C ASP A 131 0.43 12.39 -15.50
N ALA A 132 0.20 11.14 -15.11
CA ALA A 132 0.39 10.69 -13.75
C ALA A 132 1.41 9.54 -13.69
N ASN A 133 2.23 9.53 -12.64
CA ASN A 133 3.06 8.38 -12.33
C ASN A 133 2.28 7.45 -11.40
N ALA A 134 1.96 6.25 -11.87
CA ALA A 134 1.16 5.28 -11.16
C ALA A 134 2.00 4.09 -10.68
N LEU A 135 1.70 3.63 -9.48
CA LEU A 135 2.17 2.37 -8.92
C LEU A 135 0.98 1.45 -8.74
N VAL A 136 1.01 0.32 -9.42
CA VAL A 136 -0.02 -0.72 -9.33
C VAL A 136 0.58 -1.90 -8.59
N GLY A 137 -0.13 -2.37 -7.56
CA GLY A 137 0.26 -3.52 -6.75
C GLY A 137 -0.87 -4.53 -6.63
N VAL A 138 -0.48 -5.78 -6.41
CA VAL A 138 -1.38 -6.92 -6.21
C VAL A 138 -1.30 -7.37 -4.75
N PHE A 139 -2.46 -7.51 -4.10
CA PHE A 139 -2.58 -7.76 -2.66
C PHE A 139 -3.60 -8.85 -2.34
N ALA A 140 -3.37 -9.60 -1.28
CA ALA A 140 -4.33 -10.62 -0.82
C ALA A 140 -5.61 -9.98 -0.28
N ASP A 141 -5.46 -8.84 0.41
CA ASP A 141 -6.54 -8.13 1.10
C ASP A 141 -6.96 -6.86 0.37
N PRO A 142 -8.24 -6.43 0.51
CA PRO A 142 -8.72 -5.18 -0.07
C PRO A 142 -8.11 -3.94 0.60
N ILE A 143 -7.60 -4.07 1.84
CA ILE A 143 -6.84 -3.03 2.52
C ILE A 143 -5.40 -3.51 2.63
N PRO A 144 -4.48 -2.95 1.85
CA PRO A 144 -3.12 -3.46 1.77
C PRO A 144 -2.34 -3.05 3.02
N GLN A 145 -1.72 -4.03 3.69
CA GLN A 145 -0.92 -3.80 4.90
C GLN A 145 0.57 -4.07 4.72
N CYS A 146 0.93 -4.85 3.69
CA CYS A 146 2.30 -5.25 3.37
C CYS A 146 2.66 -4.87 1.93
N ALA A 147 3.90 -5.17 1.54
CA ALA A 147 4.34 -5.05 0.15
C ALA A 147 3.44 -5.90 -0.78
N PRO A 148 3.22 -5.45 -2.03
CA PRO A 148 2.48 -6.22 -3.01
C PRO A 148 3.26 -7.49 -3.42
N VAL A 149 2.52 -8.54 -3.82
CA VAL A 149 3.13 -9.77 -4.35
C VAL A 149 3.69 -9.56 -5.76
N ALA A 150 3.10 -8.63 -6.51
CA ALA A 150 3.59 -8.16 -7.80
C ALA A 150 3.24 -6.67 -7.93
N CYS A 151 4.13 -5.89 -8.53
CA CYS A 151 3.88 -4.48 -8.78
C CYS A 151 4.45 -4.01 -10.10
N GLN A 152 3.92 -2.89 -10.59
CA GLN A 152 4.36 -2.21 -11.80
C GLN A 152 4.29 -0.71 -11.57
N ALA A 153 5.33 -0.02 -12.01
CA ALA A 153 5.35 1.42 -12.15
C ALA A 153 5.10 1.75 -13.62
N LEU A 154 4.10 2.58 -13.93
CA LEU A 154 3.84 3.08 -15.28
C LEU A 154 3.43 4.57 -15.30
N THR A 155 3.86 5.29 -16.33
CA THR A 155 3.43 6.67 -16.60
C THR A 155 2.14 6.62 -17.41
N VAL A 156 1.16 7.43 -17.03
CA VAL A 156 -0.22 7.33 -17.52
C VAL A 156 -0.64 8.66 -18.13
N PRO A 157 -0.63 8.81 -19.47
CA PRO A 157 -1.01 10.04 -20.14
C PRO A 157 -2.54 10.22 -20.31
N GLY A 158 -3.32 9.65 -19.39
CA GLY A 158 -4.79 9.53 -19.49
C GLY A 158 -5.24 8.08 -19.36
N THR A 159 -4.86 7.22 -20.31
CA THR A 159 -5.03 5.77 -20.19
C THR A 159 -3.73 5.06 -20.51
N ALA A 160 -3.38 4.05 -19.71
CA ALA A 160 -2.22 3.20 -19.96
C ALA A 160 -2.59 1.72 -19.86
N GLU A 161 -1.83 0.89 -20.56
CA GLU A 161 -1.93 -0.57 -20.46
C GLU A 161 -1.16 -1.06 -19.23
N LEU A 162 -1.79 -1.99 -18.51
CA LEU A 162 -1.22 -2.68 -17.36
C LEU A 162 -0.75 -4.05 -17.81
N ASP A 163 0.46 -4.44 -17.41
CA ASP A 163 1.01 -5.77 -17.67
C ASP A 163 1.89 -6.23 -16.49
N LEU A 164 1.27 -7.05 -15.63
CA LEU A 164 1.83 -7.53 -14.38
C LEU A 164 2.05 -9.04 -14.45
N ASP A 165 3.30 -9.44 -14.65
CA ASP A 165 3.71 -10.84 -14.61
C ASP A 165 4.07 -11.33 -13.21
N GLY A 166 4.14 -12.67 -13.07
CA GLY A 166 4.64 -13.33 -11.87
C GLY A 166 3.67 -13.29 -10.70
N VAL A 167 2.37 -13.08 -10.96
CA VAL A 167 1.35 -13.09 -9.91
C VAL A 167 1.05 -14.54 -9.51
N PRO A 168 1.18 -14.93 -8.23
CA PRO A 168 0.90 -16.30 -7.83
C PRO A 168 -0.56 -16.69 -8.11
N ALA A 169 -0.81 -17.99 -8.33
CA ALA A 169 -2.18 -18.49 -8.44
C ALA A 169 -2.98 -18.17 -7.17
N GLY A 170 -4.24 -17.79 -7.32
CA GLY A 170 -5.10 -17.45 -6.19
C GLY A 170 -6.02 -16.27 -6.46
N ARG A 171 -6.58 -15.73 -5.39
CA ARG A 171 -7.53 -14.61 -5.42
C ARG A 171 -6.86 -13.36 -4.88
N TRP A 172 -6.88 -12.29 -5.67
CA TRP A 172 -6.09 -11.08 -5.41
C TRP A 172 -6.89 -9.81 -5.65
N THR A 173 -6.47 -8.71 -5.04
CA THR A 173 -6.98 -7.37 -5.28
C THR A 173 -5.88 -6.55 -5.94
N ALA A 174 -6.19 -5.90 -7.06
CA ALA A 174 -5.29 -4.93 -7.67
C ALA A 174 -5.60 -3.53 -7.12
N ILE A 175 -4.59 -2.82 -6.66
CA ILE A 175 -4.70 -1.45 -6.14
C ILE A 175 -3.65 -0.59 -6.81
N ALA A 176 -4.06 0.56 -7.29
CA ALA A 176 -3.23 1.56 -7.93
C ALA A 176 -3.24 2.86 -7.10
N VAL A 177 -2.06 3.45 -6.97
CA VAL A 177 -1.88 4.79 -6.42
C VAL A 177 -1.08 5.60 -7.43
N ALA A 178 -1.55 6.78 -7.78
CA ALA A 178 -0.86 7.65 -8.72
C ALA A 178 -0.69 9.04 -8.13
N GLU A 179 0.41 9.69 -8.49
CA GLU A 179 0.63 11.11 -8.24
C GLU A 179 0.56 11.87 -9.57
N TYR A 180 -0.19 12.97 -9.58
CA TYR A 180 -0.28 13.87 -10.72
C TYR A 180 -0.15 15.33 -10.27
N THR A 181 0.26 16.18 -11.20
CA THR A 181 0.29 17.64 -10.98
C THR A 181 -0.97 18.24 -11.55
N SER A 182 -1.75 18.94 -10.74
CA SER A 182 -2.96 19.61 -11.21
C SER A 182 -2.57 20.78 -12.12
N THR A 183 -3.25 20.94 -13.25
CA THR A 183 -3.04 22.08 -14.16
C THR A 183 -3.40 23.42 -13.50
N GLU A 184 -4.41 23.41 -12.62
CA GLU A 184 -4.91 24.61 -11.91
C GLU A 184 -4.11 24.96 -10.64
N SER A 185 -3.29 24.04 -10.13
CA SER A 185 -2.53 24.24 -8.89
C SER A 185 -1.25 23.43 -8.92
N SER A 186 -0.09 24.06 -8.69
CA SER A 186 1.21 23.36 -8.57
C SER A 186 1.29 22.36 -7.39
N LYS A 187 0.16 22.08 -6.71
CA LYS A 187 0.04 21.04 -5.70
C LYS A 187 -0.03 19.67 -6.35
N ARG A 188 0.84 18.77 -5.91
CA ARG A 188 0.75 17.35 -6.18
C ARG A 188 -0.53 16.79 -5.55
N LYS A 189 -1.27 16.00 -6.32
CA LYS A 189 -2.48 15.32 -5.87
C LYS A 189 -2.29 13.81 -6.05
N ILE A 190 -2.94 13.04 -5.18
CA ILE A 190 -2.97 11.58 -5.27
C ILE A 190 -4.29 11.13 -5.87
N LEU A 191 -4.21 10.12 -6.73
CA LEU A 191 -5.34 9.33 -7.19
C LEU A 191 -5.20 7.89 -6.69
N VAL A 192 -6.34 7.25 -6.44
CA VAL A 192 -6.42 5.84 -6.05
C VAL A 192 -7.39 5.10 -6.97
N GLY A 193 -7.07 3.85 -7.26
CA GLY A 193 -7.92 2.95 -8.02
C GLY A 193 -7.80 1.54 -7.46
N ALA A 194 -8.88 0.77 -7.49
CA ALA A 194 -8.85 -0.63 -7.04
C ALA A 194 -9.81 -1.48 -7.86
N SER A 195 -9.48 -2.77 -8.01
CA SER A 195 -10.36 -3.75 -8.61
C SER A 195 -11.64 -3.89 -7.76
N ARG A 196 -12.81 -3.73 -8.37
CA ARG A 196 -14.10 -3.82 -7.67
C ARG A 196 -14.38 -5.19 -7.06
N LEU A 197 -13.92 -6.24 -7.73
CA LEU A 197 -13.99 -7.62 -7.28
C LEU A 197 -12.59 -8.21 -7.30
N PRO A 198 -12.29 -9.18 -6.43
CA PRO A 198 -11.00 -9.84 -6.49
C PRO A 198 -10.81 -10.59 -7.81
N ILE A 199 -9.60 -10.49 -8.34
CA ILE A 199 -9.12 -11.11 -9.57
C ILE A 199 -8.66 -12.53 -9.25
N THR A 200 -9.09 -13.51 -10.03
CA THR A 200 -8.62 -14.89 -9.89
C THR A 200 -7.52 -15.17 -10.89
N ILE A 201 -6.36 -15.60 -10.40
CA ILE A 201 -5.17 -15.90 -11.20
C ILE A 201 -4.99 -17.40 -11.30
N THR A 202 -4.85 -17.87 -12.54
CA THR A 202 -4.54 -19.25 -12.89
C THR A 202 -3.17 -19.25 -13.60
N PRO A 203 -2.24 -20.17 -13.27
CA PRO A 203 -0.95 -20.25 -13.93
C PRO A 203 -1.08 -20.32 -15.45
N GLY A 204 -0.24 -19.57 -16.17
CA GLY A 204 -0.22 -19.54 -17.64
C GLY A 204 -1.43 -18.87 -18.30
N ARG A 205 -2.35 -18.27 -17.54
CA ARG A 205 -3.44 -17.45 -18.09
C ARG A 205 -3.32 -16.01 -17.63
N ALA A 206 -3.64 -15.09 -18.54
CA ALA A 206 -3.77 -13.69 -18.22
C ALA A 206 -5.19 -13.40 -17.70
N ALA A 207 -5.29 -12.70 -16.56
CA ALA A 207 -6.54 -12.15 -16.08
C ALA A 207 -6.64 -10.67 -16.47
N PHE A 208 -7.82 -10.21 -16.85
CA PHE A 208 -8.04 -8.83 -17.29
C PHE A 208 -8.62 -7.96 -16.17
N VAL A 209 -8.10 -6.74 -15.98
CA VAL A 209 -8.65 -5.76 -15.02
C VAL A 209 -8.67 -4.34 -15.60
N ASN A 210 -9.72 -3.59 -15.30
CA ASN A 210 -9.77 -2.15 -15.54
C ASN A 210 -9.75 -1.40 -14.21
N LEU A 211 -8.74 -0.56 -14.01
CA LEU A 211 -8.56 0.28 -12.84
C LEU A 211 -8.90 1.72 -13.19
N ARG A 212 -10.03 2.21 -12.66
CA ARG A 212 -10.39 3.62 -12.78
C ARG A 212 -9.87 4.38 -11.59
N MET A 213 -9.01 5.36 -11.86
CA MET A 213 -8.41 6.23 -10.86
C MET A 213 -9.39 7.34 -10.49
N ARG A 214 -9.39 7.73 -9.22
CA ARG A 214 -10.19 8.84 -8.68
C ARG A 214 -9.48 9.47 -7.49
N GLU A 215 -9.90 10.66 -7.08
CA GLU A 215 -9.44 11.22 -5.82
C GLU A 215 -9.87 10.32 -4.63
N PRO A 216 -9.02 10.18 -3.59
CA PRO A 216 -9.37 9.47 -2.37
C PRO A 216 -10.59 10.10 -1.68
N LEU A 217 -11.54 9.28 -1.29
CA LEU A 217 -12.70 9.67 -0.51
C LEU A 217 -12.40 9.57 0.99
N PRO A 218 -13.06 10.36 1.86
CA PRO A 218 -12.91 10.23 3.31
C PRO A 218 -13.23 8.83 3.86
N THR A 219 -14.06 8.07 3.15
CA THR A 219 -14.46 6.70 3.50
C THR A 219 -13.48 5.64 2.99
N ASP A 220 -12.49 6.03 2.18
CA ASP A 220 -11.49 5.08 1.71
C ASP A 220 -10.65 4.58 2.89
N PRO A 221 -10.34 3.28 2.94
CA PRO A 221 -9.34 2.79 3.87
C PRO A 221 -7.99 3.46 3.59
N PRO A 222 -7.26 3.89 4.63
CA PRO A 222 -5.98 4.53 4.42
C PRO A 222 -4.97 3.53 3.87
N ILE A 223 -4.23 3.94 2.84
CA ILE A 223 -3.15 3.13 2.26
C ILE A 223 -1.83 3.59 2.87
N ALA A 224 -1.08 2.65 3.45
CA ALA A 224 0.32 2.84 3.82
C ALA A 224 1.04 1.50 3.70
N ILE A 225 1.75 1.30 2.59
CA ILE A 225 2.54 0.11 2.31
C ILE A 225 3.96 0.52 1.97
N THR A 226 4.92 -0.37 2.20
CA THR A 226 6.31 -0.13 1.79
C THR A 226 6.72 -1.17 0.77
N LEU A 227 7.47 -0.76 -0.24
CA LEU A 227 8.13 -1.67 -1.17
C LEU A 227 9.43 -2.24 -0.60
N ALA A 228 9.94 -1.70 0.51
CA ALA A 228 11.12 -2.23 1.21
C ALA A 228 10.89 -3.69 1.63
N SER A 229 11.97 -4.46 1.75
CA SER A 229 11.92 -5.85 2.23
C SER A 229 12.87 -6.04 3.40
N ARG A 230 12.61 -7.03 4.26
CA ARG A 230 13.56 -7.38 5.33
C ARG A 230 14.97 -7.66 4.80
N VAL A 231 15.06 -8.30 3.63
CA VAL A 231 16.33 -8.63 2.99
C VAL A 231 17.07 -7.37 2.51
N SER A 232 16.37 -6.38 1.93
CA SER A 232 17.00 -5.11 1.53
C SER A 232 17.59 -4.36 2.73
N LEU A 233 16.87 -4.37 3.85
CA LEU A 233 17.31 -3.74 5.11
C LEU A 233 18.57 -4.39 5.70
N GLN A 234 18.68 -5.73 5.65
CA GLN A 234 19.85 -6.46 6.17
C GLN A 234 21.10 -6.26 5.31
N SER A 235 20.96 -6.30 3.99
CA SER A 235 22.07 -6.10 3.05
C SER A 235 22.66 -4.69 3.10
N GLN A 236 21.85 -3.67 3.41
CA GLN A 236 22.35 -2.30 3.59
C GLN A 236 23.10 -2.14 4.90
N ASN A 237 22.58 -2.67 6.01
CA ASN A 237 23.32 -2.66 7.28
C ASN A 237 24.70 -3.31 7.13
N ALA A 238 24.80 -4.45 6.42
CA ALA A 238 26.08 -5.10 6.15
C ALA A 238 27.05 -4.23 5.32
N ARG A 239 26.55 -3.37 4.42
CA ARG A 239 27.38 -2.44 3.64
C ARG A 239 27.84 -1.23 4.45
N SER A 240 27.02 -0.70 5.37
CA SER A 240 27.41 0.42 6.24
C SER A 240 28.54 0.04 7.22
N PHE A 241 28.63 -1.23 7.61
CA PHE A 241 29.74 -1.72 8.45
C PHE A 241 31.07 -1.88 7.70
N HIS A 242 31.07 -2.01 6.37
CA HIS A 242 32.31 -2.13 5.59
C HIS A 242 32.93 -0.80 5.16
N THR A 243 32.19 0.31 5.24
CA THR A 243 32.74 1.65 4.94
C THR A 243 33.32 2.38 6.15
N GLY A 244 33.37 1.74 7.33
CA GLY A 244 33.94 2.29 8.57
C GLY A 244 35.35 1.80 8.92
N PHE A 245 36.01 1.04 8.02
CA PHE A 245 37.34 0.45 8.24
C PHE A 245 38.22 0.59 6.99
N ALA A 246 38.36 1.82 6.50
CA ALA A 246 39.48 2.22 5.67
C ALA A 246 39.84 3.65 6.08
N ALA A 247 41.08 3.81 6.54
CA ALA A 247 41.66 4.98 7.18
C ALA A 247 41.67 6.24 6.31
#